data_AF-A0A354UUJ3-F1
#
_entry.id   AF-A0A354UUJ3-F1
#
_cell.length_a   1.000
_cell.length_b   1.000
_cell.length_c   1.000
_cell.angle_alpha   90.00
_cell.angle_beta   90.00
_cell.angle_gamma   90.00
#
_symmetry.space_group_name_H-M   'P 1'
#
loop_
_entity.id
_entity.type
_entity.pdbx_description
1 polymer ?
#
loop_
_entity_poly.entity_id
_entity_poly.type
_entity_poly.pdbx_seq_one_letter_code
_entity_poly.pdbx_strand_id
1 'polypeptide(L)'
;MENLHLAVNDQTAYGASYTVAVKAAENQPEAVLTVTIPAQAASTVTVSAKASGFIDVIRDGSEIVITPGYKNYCGLTAIDKTARVFWAKDGKNFTEDVTAAFRLSWDESGKLHLQRAGNLELTGKYRLELAVQGAQKPALVNLTLKSGAAKVTAASVVLYAKDANTRAELKFTSQETGLNPIARVEARSAEYTIENLSYGGFAIRPAPGKALRSGKVALNLFFEGNTTAKPNATVTIPVEIRSYAAGTAKRLSLCAYEFSPKSYNKFLIIFAL
;
A
#
# COMPACT_ATOMS: atom_id res chain seq x y z
N MET A 1 -14.96 -9.36 -48.27
CA MET A 1 -15.67 -10.54 -47.71
C MET A 1 -16.77 -9.99 -46.83
N GLU A 2 -18.02 -10.28 -47.17
CA GLU A 2 -19.15 -10.03 -46.26
C GLU A 2 -19.23 -11.18 -45.26
N ASN A 3 -19.40 -10.86 -43.98
CA ASN A 3 -19.55 -11.86 -42.92
C ASN A 3 -21.04 -12.08 -42.64
N LEU A 4 -21.47 -13.33 -42.56
CA LEU A 4 -22.81 -13.70 -42.12
C LEU A 4 -22.89 -13.55 -40.59
N HIS A 5 -23.77 -12.66 -40.11
CA HIS A 5 -24.05 -12.50 -38.68
C HIS A 5 -25.38 -13.16 -38.33
N LEU A 6 -25.35 -14.10 -37.39
CA LEU A 6 -26.54 -14.73 -36.84
C LEU A 6 -26.75 -14.19 -35.43
N ALA A 7 -27.96 -13.69 -35.16
CA ALA A 7 -28.36 -13.17 -33.86
C ALA A 7 -29.55 -13.95 -33.32
N VAL A 8 -29.64 -14.03 -32.00
CA VAL A 8 -30.77 -14.60 -31.28
C VAL A 8 -31.87 -13.55 -31.11
N ASN A 9 -33.12 -13.99 -30.96
CA ASN A 9 -34.28 -13.14 -30.68
C ASN A 9 -35.15 -13.78 -29.58
N ASP A 10 -36.25 -13.11 -29.22
CA ASP A 10 -37.15 -13.54 -28.14
C ASP A 10 -37.84 -14.90 -28.38
N GLN A 11 -37.77 -15.44 -29.61
CA GLN A 11 -38.32 -16.74 -29.98
C GLN A 11 -37.28 -17.87 -29.93
N THR A 12 -36.01 -17.52 -29.71
CA THR A 12 -34.94 -18.52 -29.57
C THR A 12 -34.90 -19.09 -28.15
N ALA A 13 -34.79 -20.41 -28.06
CA ALA A 13 -34.79 -21.15 -26.81
C ALA A 13 -33.41 -21.79 -26.56
N TYR A 14 -32.97 -21.76 -25.31
CA TYR A 14 -31.76 -22.46 -24.90
C TYR A 14 -31.86 -23.97 -25.13
N GLY A 15 -30.79 -24.59 -25.64
CA GLY A 15 -30.72 -26.01 -25.95
C GLY A 15 -31.40 -26.42 -27.26
N ALA A 16 -32.06 -25.50 -27.97
CA ALA A 16 -32.69 -25.77 -29.26
C ALA A 16 -31.70 -25.63 -30.42
N SER A 17 -31.95 -26.38 -31.49
CA SER A 17 -31.24 -26.26 -32.77
C SER A 17 -32.15 -25.66 -33.82
N TYR A 18 -31.60 -24.72 -34.59
CA TYR A 18 -32.30 -24.02 -35.66
C TYR A 18 -31.60 -24.28 -36.99
N THR A 19 -32.39 -24.40 -38.05
CA THR A 19 -31.88 -24.64 -39.40
C THR A 19 -31.89 -23.32 -40.17
N VAL A 20 -30.74 -22.91 -40.70
CA VAL A 20 -30.58 -21.71 -41.52
C VAL A 20 -30.12 -22.14 -42.90
N ALA A 21 -30.96 -21.94 -43.92
CA ALA A 21 -30.59 -22.15 -45.31
C ALA A 21 -29.86 -20.90 -45.83
N VAL A 22 -28.68 -21.09 -46.41
CA VAL A 22 -27.88 -20.01 -47.02
C VAL A 22 -27.58 -20.34 -48.47
N LYS A 23 -27.68 -19.33 -49.33
CA LYS A 23 -27.35 -19.40 -50.77
C LYS A 23 -26.41 -18.27 -51.14
N ALA A 24 -25.44 -18.57 -51.99
CA ALA A 24 -24.55 -17.55 -52.56
C ALA A 24 -25.25 -16.69 -53.62
N ALA A 25 -26.20 -17.28 -54.37
CA ALA A 25 -27.06 -16.61 -55.34
C ALA A 25 -28.32 -17.45 -55.57
N GLU A 26 -29.36 -16.85 -56.18
CA GLU A 26 -30.67 -17.48 -56.41
C GLU A 26 -30.58 -18.82 -57.17
N ASN A 27 -29.62 -18.93 -58.09
CA ASN A 27 -29.40 -20.10 -58.94
C ASN A 27 -28.31 -21.06 -58.41
N GLN A 28 -27.84 -20.88 -57.18
CA GLN A 28 -26.82 -21.74 -56.57
C GLN A 28 -27.46 -22.69 -55.55
N PRO A 29 -26.86 -23.87 -55.29
CA PRO A 29 -27.39 -24.82 -54.32
C PRO A 29 -27.41 -24.22 -52.90
N GLU A 30 -28.45 -24.57 -52.14
CA GLU A 30 -28.57 -24.24 -50.71
C GLU A 30 -27.54 -25.01 -49.90
N ALA A 31 -26.89 -24.31 -48.97
CA ALA A 31 -26.20 -24.93 -47.85
C ALA A 31 -27.06 -24.78 -46.59
N VAL A 32 -27.16 -25.84 -45.82
CA VAL A 32 -27.94 -25.87 -44.59
C VAL A 32 -27.01 -25.80 -43.39
N LEU A 33 -27.13 -24.72 -42.62
CA LEU A 33 -26.42 -24.53 -41.36
C LEU A 33 -27.34 -24.93 -40.21
N THR A 34 -26.84 -25.80 -39.32
CA THR A 34 -27.52 -26.07 -38.04
C THR A 34 -26.86 -25.24 -36.96
N VAL A 35 -27.67 -24.39 -36.31
CA VAL A 35 -27.24 -23.46 -35.27
C VAL A 35 -27.84 -23.95 -33.96
N THR A 36 -27.02 -24.48 -33.07
CA THR A 36 -27.45 -24.91 -31.73
C THR A 36 -27.22 -23.79 -30.74
N ILE A 37 -28.29 -23.39 -30.05
CA ILE A 37 -28.17 -22.51 -28.88
C ILE A 37 -27.78 -23.40 -27.70
N PRO A 38 -26.65 -23.15 -27.02
CA PRO A 38 -26.26 -23.97 -25.88
C PRO A 38 -27.34 -23.94 -24.79
N ALA A 39 -27.40 -24.99 -23.95
CA ALA A 39 -28.30 -24.99 -22.80
C ALA A 39 -28.06 -23.76 -21.91
N GLN A 40 -29.08 -23.33 -21.16
CA GLN A 40 -29.04 -22.07 -20.41
C GLN A 40 -27.83 -22.01 -19.47
N ALA A 41 -27.59 -23.08 -18.71
CA ALA A 41 -26.44 -23.18 -17.80
C ALA A 41 -25.07 -23.04 -18.50
N ALA A 42 -24.98 -23.50 -19.76
CA ALA A 42 -23.78 -23.37 -20.57
C ALA A 42 -23.64 -21.99 -21.23
N SER A 43 -24.74 -21.24 -21.34
CA SER A 43 -24.80 -19.88 -21.89
C SER A 43 -24.65 -18.79 -20.83
N THR A 44 -24.83 -19.12 -19.55
CA THR A 44 -24.66 -18.18 -18.44
C THR A 44 -23.24 -17.60 -18.44
N VAL A 45 -23.15 -16.27 -18.30
CA VAL A 45 -21.87 -15.57 -18.16
C VAL A 45 -21.19 -16.06 -16.89
N THR A 46 -19.89 -16.35 -16.98
CA THR A 46 -19.09 -16.60 -15.79
C THR A 46 -17.94 -15.61 -15.72
N VAL A 47 -17.66 -15.14 -14.50
CA VAL A 47 -16.53 -14.25 -14.22
C VAL A 47 -15.48 -15.01 -13.42
N SER A 48 -14.24 -14.76 -13.78
CA SER A 48 -13.03 -15.11 -13.04
C SER A 48 -12.17 -13.85 -12.91
N ALA A 49 -11.22 -13.85 -11.99
CA ALA A 49 -10.32 -12.73 -11.84
C ALA A 49 -8.97 -13.19 -11.30
N LYS A 50 -7.89 -12.53 -11.75
CA LYS A 50 -6.53 -12.79 -11.29
C LYS A 50 -5.94 -11.52 -10.70
N ALA A 51 -5.34 -11.64 -9.52
CA ALA A 51 -4.56 -10.57 -8.92
C ALA A 51 -3.09 -10.63 -9.35
N SER A 52 -2.49 -9.46 -9.53
CA SER A 52 -1.05 -9.24 -9.63
C SER A 52 -0.64 -8.05 -8.77
N GLY A 53 0.58 -8.08 -8.23
CA GLY A 53 1.07 -7.06 -7.30
C GLY A 53 0.71 -7.36 -5.85
N PHE A 54 0.97 -6.40 -4.98
CA PHE A 54 0.71 -6.44 -3.55
C PHE A 54 0.61 -5.02 -3.01
N ILE A 55 -0.09 -4.83 -1.91
CA ILE A 55 0.03 -3.60 -1.12
C ILE A 55 1.14 -3.79 -0.09
N ASP A 56 2.08 -2.86 -0.10
CA ASP A 56 3.09 -2.70 0.94
C ASP A 56 2.68 -1.52 1.81
N VAL A 57 2.25 -1.80 3.05
CA VAL A 57 1.60 -0.78 3.89
C VAL A 57 2.52 0.36 4.29
N ILE A 58 3.84 0.19 4.13
CA ILE A 58 4.84 1.25 4.37
C ILE A 58 5.20 2.05 3.11
N ARG A 59 4.50 1.80 1.99
CA ARG A 59 4.70 2.48 0.70
C ARG A 59 3.38 2.87 0.03
N ASP A 60 3.12 4.17 -0.06
CA ASP A 60 1.85 4.72 -0.56
C ASP A 60 1.58 4.49 -2.06
N GLY A 61 2.61 4.14 -2.84
CA GLY A 61 2.47 3.85 -4.28
C GLY A 61 2.23 2.38 -4.63
N SER A 62 2.12 1.49 -3.63
CA SER A 62 1.91 0.07 -3.88
C SER A 62 0.46 -0.22 -4.31
N GLU A 63 0.29 -1.15 -5.25
CA GLU A 63 -1.02 -1.49 -5.80
C GLU A 63 -1.19 -2.99 -6.07
N ILE A 64 -2.45 -3.41 -6.09
CA ILE A 64 -2.88 -4.70 -6.62
C ILE A 64 -3.72 -4.42 -7.86
N VAL A 65 -3.38 -5.08 -8.96
CA VAL A 65 -4.15 -5.01 -10.20
C VAL A 65 -4.92 -6.32 -10.37
N ILE A 66 -6.20 -6.20 -10.66
CA ILE A 66 -7.12 -7.31 -10.87
C ILE A 66 -7.48 -7.33 -12.35
N THR A 67 -7.19 -8.46 -12.99
CA THR A 67 -7.57 -8.71 -14.38
C THR A 67 -8.78 -9.65 -14.40
N PRO A 68 -9.98 -9.16 -14.75
CA PRO A 68 -11.14 -10.01 -14.93
C PRO A 68 -11.02 -10.86 -16.21
N GLY A 69 -11.58 -12.05 -16.17
CA GLY A 69 -11.78 -12.92 -17.33
C GLY A 69 -13.23 -13.36 -17.40
N TYR A 70 -13.82 -13.27 -18.59
CA TYR A 70 -15.23 -13.58 -18.82
C TYR A 70 -15.35 -14.77 -19.76
N LYS A 71 -16.25 -15.71 -19.44
CA LYS A 71 -16.67 -16.78 -20.34
C LYS A 71 -18.11 -16.56 -20.75
N ASN A 72 -18.47 -17.02 -21.95
CA ASN A 72 -19.80 -16.90 -22.53
C ASN A 72 -20.27 -15.44 -22.66
N TYR A 73 -19.34 -14.53 -22.91
CA TYR A 73 -19.59 -13.12 -23.12
C TYR A 73 -18.87 -12.65 -24.38
N CYS A 74 -19.63 -12.13 -25.34
CA CYS A 74 -19.13 -11.74 -26.66
C CYS A 74 -18.75 -10.25 -26.75
N GLY A 75 -18.76 -9.49 -25.66
CA GLY A 75 -18.32 -8.09 -25.68
C GLY A 75 -19.26 -7.10 -26.38
N LEU A 76 -20.46 -7.55 -26.81
CA LEU A 76 -21.38 -6.74 -27.61
C LEU A 76 -22.13 -5.67 -26.80
N THR A 77 -22.28 -5.88 -25.50
CA THR A 77 -22.94 -4.94 -24.58
C THR A 77 -22.04 -4.73 -23.38
N ALA A 78 -21.87 -3.49 -22.91
CA ALA A 78 -21.15 -3.22 -21.68
C ALA A 78 -21.76 -4.05 -20.52
N ILE A 79 -20.90 -4.66 -19.69
CA ILE A 79 -21.36 -5.33 -18.47
C ILE A 79 -21.02 -4.47 -17.26
N ASP A 80 -22.03 -4.24 -16.42
CA ASP A 80 -21.86 -3.59 -15.14
C ASP A 80 -21.04 -4.46 -14.17
N LYS A 81 -20.08 -3.83 -13.49
CA LYS A 81 -19.13 -4.48 -12.59
C LYS A 81 -19.22 -3.83 -11.21
N THR A 82 -19.26 -4.64 -10.17
CA THR A 82 -19.21 -4.17 -8.77
C THR A 82 -18.07 -4.89 -8.06
N ALA A 83 -17.27 -4.14 -7.31
CA ALA A 83 -16.11 -4.64 -6.58
C ALA A 83 -16.25 -4.30 -5.09
N ARG A 84 -16.11 -5.33 -4.24
CA ARG A 84 -16.15 -5.17 -2.77
C ARG A 84 -14.98 -5.91 -2.14
N VAL A 85 -14.38 -5.33 -1.11
CA VAL A 85 -13.26 -5.94 -0.40
C VAL A 85 -13.70 -6.32 1.00
N PHE A 86 -13.47 -7.58 1.35
CA PHE A 86 -13.77 -8.13 2.66
C PHE A 86 -12.49 -8.50 3.40
N TRP A 87 -12.55 -8.41 4.72
CA TRP A 87 -11.49 -8.82 5.63
C TRP A 87 -11.94 -9.96 6.55
N ALA A 88 -10.98 -10.78 6.93
CA ALA A 88 -11.15 -11.88 7.89
C ALA A 88 -9.96 -11.95 8.83
N LYS A 89 -10.20 -11.73 10.13
CA LYS A 89 -9.18 -11.88 11.17
C LYS A 89 -8.60 -13.29 11.24
N ASP A 90 -9.44 -14.30 11.10
CA ASP A 90 -9.07 -15.73 11.12
C ASP A 90 -8.58 -16.25 9.75
N GLY A 91 -8.64 -15.39 8.72
CA GLY A 91 -8.30 -15.73 7.34
C GLY A 91 -9.25 -16.71 6.64
N LYS A 92 -10.43 -16.96 7.22
CA LYS A 92 -11.45 -17.91 6.71
C LYS A 92 -12.81 -17.25 6.52
N ASN A 93 -13.30 -16.51 7.51
CA ASN A 93 -14.65 -15.95 7.55
C ASN A 93 -14.66 -14.47 7.11
N PHE A 94 -14.75 -14.24 5.80
CA PHE A 94 -14.76 -12.91 5.19
C PHE A 94 -16.14 -12.26 5.34
N THR A 95 -16.35 -11.60 6.47
CA THR A 95 -17.65 -11.00 6.84
C THR A 95 -17.60 -9.49 7.00
N GLU A 96 -16.42 -8.92 7.22
CA GLU A 96 -16.23 -7.48 7.40
C GLU A 96 -15.98 -6.80 6.05
N ASP A 97 -16.90 -5.94 5.62
CA ASP A 97 -16.71 -5.12 4.42
C ASP A 97 -15.79 -3.93 4.74
N VAL A 98 -14.63 -3.93 4.10
CA VAL A 98 -13.57 -2.94 4.26
C VAL A 98 -13.28 -2.21 2.94
N THR A 99 -14.23 -2.20 2.01
CA THR A 99 -14.07 -1.59 0.68
C THR A 99 -13.58 -0.14 0.77
N ALA A 100 -14.07 0.63 1.75
CA ALA A 100 -13.66 2.02 1.98
C ALA A 100 -12.17 2.21 2.35
N ALA A 101 -11.48 1.15 2.79
CA ALA A 101 -10.04 1.19 3.06
C ALA A 101 -9.19 1.11 1.78
N PHE A 102 -9.83 0.96 0.61
CA PHE A 102 -9.19 0.86 -0.70
C PHE A 102 -9.72 1.94 -1.64
N ARG A 103 -8.81 2.50 -2.45
CA ARG A 103 -9.19 3.28 -3.65
C ARG A 103 -9.30 2.30 -4.81
N LEU A 104 -10.47 2.26 -5.41
CA LEU A 104 -10.80 1.39 -6.54
C LEU A 104 -10.89 2.23 -7.81
N SER A 105 -10.13 1.90 -8.84
CA SER A 105 -10.19 2.57 -10.14
C SER A 105 -10.07 1.59 -11.29
N TRP A 106 -10.93 1.73 -12.29
CA TRP A 106 -10.89 0.93 -13.50
C TRP A 106 -10.07 1.64 -14.57
N ASP A 107 -9.19 0.89 -15.25
CA ASP A 107 -8.48 1.40 -16.43
C ASP A 107 -9.28 1.15 -17.72
N GLU A 108 -8.82 1.76 -18.82
CA GLU A 108 -9.43 1.61 -20.15
C GLU A 108 -9.40 0.16 -20.67
N SER A 109 -8.46 -0.65 -20.19
CA SER A 109 -8.36 -2.08 -20.52
C SER A 109 -9.35 -2.95 -19.72
N GLY A 110 -10.12 -2.35 -18.81
CA GLY A 110 -11.08 -3.03 -17.97
C GLY A 110 -10.46 -3.80 -16.80
N LYS A 111 -9.24 -3.44 -16.38
CA LYS A 111 -8.60 -3.93 -15.14
C LYS A 111 -8.95 -3.02 -13.98
N LEU A 112 -9.05 -3.61 -12.79
CA LEU A 112 -9.32 -2.89 -11.55
C LEU A 112 -8.01 -2.71 -10.77
N HIS A 113 -7.67 -1.47 -10.49
CA HIS A 113 -6.56 -1.09 -9.62
C HIS A 113 -7.07 -0.88 -8.19
N LEU A 114 -6.35 -1.47 -7.23
CA LEU A 114 -6.58 -1.32 -5.80
C LEU A 114 -5.36 -0.67 -5.18
N GLN A 115 -5.57 0.50 -4.61
CA GLN A 115 -4.59 1.21 -3.79
C GLN A 115 -5.10 1.38 -2.37
N ARG A 116 -4.19 1.59 -1.43
CA ARG A 116 -4.54 1.85 -0.03
C ARG A 116 -5.17 3.23 0.10
N ALA A 117 -6.32 3.32 0.77
CA ALA A 117 -6.95 4.59 1.15
C ALA A 117 -6.80 4.91 2.65
N GLY A 118 -6.64 3.88 3.49
CA GLY A 118 -6.55 4.02 4.93
C GLY A 118 -5.58 3.04 5.59
N ASN A 119 -5.74 2.81 6.88
CA ASN A 119 -4.94 1.82 7.60
C ASN A 119 -5.48 0.42 7.33
N LEU A 120 -4.56 -0.53 7.12
CA LEU A 120 -4.88 -1.93 6.84
C LEU A 120 -4.22 -2.82 7.90
N GLU A 121 -4.97 -3.79 8.42
CA GLU A 121 -4.48 -4.74 9.41
C GLU A 121 -3.69 -5.88 8.77
N LEU A 122 -2.46 -6.10 9.23
CA LEU A 122 -1.59 -7.15 8.69
C LEU A 122 -1.79 -8.53 9.32
N THR A 123 -2.65 -8.65 10.34
CA THR A 123 -2.89 -9.90 11.07
C THR A 123 -3.95 -10.78 10.44
N GLY A 124 -4.78 -10.25 9.55
CA GLY A 124 -5.86 -10.99 8.86
C GLY A 124 -5.59 -11.20 7.37
N LYS A 125 -6.63 -11.61 6.64
CA LYS A 125 -6.60 -11.75 5.17
C LYS A 125 -7.66 -10.88 4.53
N TYR A 126 -7.35 -10.41 3.33
CA TYR A 126 -8.24 -9.62 2.50
C TYR A 126 -8.66 -10.42 1.27
N ARG A 127 -9.90 -10.24 0.84
CA ARG A 127 -10.44 -10.86 -0.36
C ARG A 127 -11.34 -9.87 -1.09
N LEU A 128 -11.08 -9.72 -2.38
CA LEU A 128 -11.97 -9.04 -3.29
C LEU A 128 -13.08 -9.99 -3.76
N GLU A 129 -14.30 -9.49 -3.76
CA GLU A 129 -15.43 -10.03 -4.50
C GLU A 129 -15.70 -9.14 -5.71
N LEU A 130 -15.60 -9.71 -6.91
CA LEU A 130 -15.94 -9.05 -8.16
C LEU A 130 -17.24 -9.65 -8.71
N ALA A 131 -18.31 -8.87 -8.61
CA ALA A 131 -19.62 -9.19 -9.17
C ALA A 131 -19.78 -8.55 -10.55
N VAL A 132 -20.45 -9.27 -11.44
CA VAL A 132 -20.64 -8.91 -12.85
C VAL A 132 -22.09 -9.20 -13.19
N GLN A 133 -22.79 -8.24 -13.79
CA GLN A 133 -24.20 -8.42 -14.15
C GLN A 133 -24.39 -9.63 -15.07
N GLY A 134 -25.40 -10.45 -14.80
CA GLY A 134 -25.68 -11.68 -15.54
C GLY A 134 -24.78 -12.87 -15.18
N ALA A 135 -23.74 -12.67 -14.36
CA ALA A 135 -22.95 -13.78 -13.84
C ALA A 135 -23.62 -14.42 -12.62
N GLN A 136 -23.65 -15.75 -12.58
CA GLN A 136 -24.32 -16.49 -11.49
C GLN A 136 -23.58 -16.37 -10.15
N LYS A 137 -22.25 -16.22 -10.18
CA LYS A 137 -21.40 -16.13 -8.99
C LYS A 137 -20.32 -15.07 -9.20
N PRO A 138 -19.95 -14.33 -8.15
CA PRO A 138 -18.83 -13.41 -8.24
C PRO A 138 -17.49 -14.15 -8.29
N ALA A 139 -16.47 -13.48 -8.82
CA ALA A 139 -15.09 -13.94 -8.72
C ALA A 139 -14.50 -13.53 -7.37
N LEU A 140 -13.90 -14.48 -6.67
CA LEU A 140 -13.26 -14.26 -5.37
C LEU A 140 -11.75 -14.28 -5.52
N VAL A 141 -11.08 -13.21 -5.07
CA VAL A 141 -9.63 -13.05 -5.24
C VAL A 141 -8.99 -12.66 -3.91
N ASN A 142 -8.05 -13.46 -3.42
CA ASN A 142 -7.28 -13.10 -2.23
C ASN A 142 -6.31 -11.95 -2.55
N LEU A 143 -6.27 -10.93 -1.70
CA LEU A 143 -5.39 -9.78 -1.83
C LEU A 143 -4.16 -9.95 -0.94
N THR A 144 -2.99 -9.61 -1.45
CA THR A 144 -1.73 -9.75 -0.72
C THR A 144 -1.30 -8.41 -0.16
N LEU A 145 -1.24 -8.34 1.16
CA LEU A 145 -0.70 -7.20 1.91
C LEU A 145 0.56 -7.64 2.63
N LYS A 146 1.53 -6.73 2.75
CA LYS A 146 2.73 -6.96 3.53
C LYS A 146 3.23 -5.67 4.17
N SER A 147 4.11 -5.83 5.16
CA SER A 147 5.03 -4.79 5.60
C SER A 147 6.41 -5.14 5.10
N GLY A 148 6.90 -4.41 4.09
CA GLY A 148 8.21 -4.65 3.52
C GLY A 148 9.37 -4.26 4.46
N ALA A 149 10.58 -4.69 4.09
CA ALA A 149 11.78 -4.11 4.66
C ALA A 149 12.07 -2.75 4.00
N ALA A 150 12.79 -1.86 4.69
CA ALA A 150 13.23 -0.57 4.18
C ALA A 150 14.74 -0.41 4.35
N LYS A 151 15.40 0.24 3.38
CA LYS A 151 16.80 0.63 3.46
C LYS A 151 16.91 2.06 3.95
N VAL A 152 17.54 2.22 5.10
CA VAL A 152 17.70 3.51 5.78
C VAL A 152 19.14 3.61 6.26
N THR A 153 19.72 4.80 6.16
CA THR A 153 20.98 5.15 6.81
C THR A 153 20.71 6.17 7.91
N ALA A 154 21.62 6.24 8.88
CA ALA A 154 21.49 7.14 10.00
C ALA A 154 22.82 7.86 10.27
N ALA A 155 22.75 9.14 10.59
CA ALA A 155 23.94 9.94 10.90
C ALA A 155 24.52 9.60 12.29
N SER A 156 25.81 9.88 12.47
CA SER A 156 26.45 9.85 13.78
C SER A 156 25.87 10.91 14.71
N VAL A 157 25.89 10.61 16.01
CA VAL A 157 25.38 11.50 17.06
C VAL A 157 26.44 11.76 18.12
N VAL A 158 26.34 12.93 18.77
CA VAL A 158 27.24 13.34 19.85
C VAL A 158 26.43 13.52 21.13
N LEU A 159 26.87 12.92 22.22
CA LEU A 159 26.32 13.13 23.56
C LEU A 159 27.43 13.61 24.51
N TYR A 160 27.06 14.25 25.62
CA TYR A 160 28.00 14.85 26.55
C TYR A 160 28.02 14.13 27.90
N ALA A 161 29.19 13.64 28.31
CA ALA A 161 29.35 12.74 29.46
C ALA A 161 28.87 13.31 30.82
N LYS A 162 28.95 14.63 30.99
CA LYS A 162 28.62 15.34 32.24
C LYS A 162 27.26 16.04 32.21
N ASP A 163 26.53 15.95 31.11
CA ASP A 163 25.22 16.55 30.97
C ASP A 163 24.14 15.48 31.18
N ALA A 164 23.47 15.52 32.34
CA ALA A 164 22.38 14.61 32.67
C ALA A 164 21.19 14.72 31.70
N ASN A 165 21.08 15.83 30.97
CA ASN A 165 20.03 16.08 30.00
C ASN A 165 20.50 15.93 28.55
N THR A 166 21.70 15.41 28.32
CA THR A 166 22.24 15.26 26.96
C THR A 166 21.27 14.47 26.08
N ARG A 167 21.01 15.00 24.90
CA ARG A 167 20.22 14.35 23.86
C ARG A 167 20.76 14.72 22.49
N ALA A 168 20.62 13.81 21.54
CA ALA A 168 20.96 14.06 20.15
C ALA A 168 19.80 13.68 19.25
N GLU A 169 19.45 14.59 18.33
CA GLU A 169 18.44 14.31 17.32
C GLU A 169 18.94 13.27 16.33
N LEU A 170 18.09 12.30 16.01
CA LEU A 170 18.34 11.25 15.06
C LEU A 170 17.97 11.73 13.67
N LYS A 171 18.89 11.59 12.72
CA LYS A 171 18.68 11.92 11.31
C LYS A 171 18.77 10.65 10.50
N PHE A 172 17.64 10.30 9.87
CA PHE A 172 17.51 9.14 9.00
C PHE A 172 17.40 9.59 7.54
N THR A 173 18.05 8.87 6.65
CA THR A 173 17.98 9.12 5.21
C THR A 173 17.62 7.82 4.49
N SER A 174 16.72 7.90 3.52
CA SER A 174 16.43 6.81 2.58
C SER A 174 16.44 7.35 1.15
N GLN A 175 16.86 6.51 0.21
CA GLN A 175 16.73 6.78 -1.22
C GLN A 175 15.47 6.11 -1.81
N GLU A 176 14.71 5.38 -0.99
CA GLU A 176 13.51 4.70 -1.45
C GLU A 176 12.37 5.71 -1.68
N THR A 177 11.75 5.62 -2.85
CA THR A 177 10.62 6.47 -3.22
C THR A 177 9.33 5.95 -2.60
N GLY A 178 8.48 6.88 -2.16
CA GLY A 178 7.16 6.56 -1.61
C GLY A 178 7.18 5.84 -0.27
N LEU A 179 8.32 5.79 0.42
CA LEU A 179 8.42 5.27 1.78
C LEU A 179 7.71 6.22 2.74
N ASN A 180 6.87 5.68 3.61
CA ASN A 180 6.12 6.48 4.58
C ASN A 180 7.05 7.13 5.62
N PRO A 181 6.55 8.04 6.47
CA PRO A 181 7.30 8.52 7.63
C PRO A 181 7.61 7.39 8.63
N ILE A 182 8.65 7.59 9.44
CA ILE A 182 8.96 6.70 10.57
C ILE A 182 7.98 7.02 11.70
N ALA A 183 7.19 6.04 12.13
CA ALA A 183 6.22 6.17 13.21
C ALA A 183 6.83 5.91 14.58
N ARG A 184 7.82 5.03 14.65
CA ARG A 184 8.43 4.58 15.92
C ARG A 184 9.87 4.14 15.73
N VAL A 185 10.70 4.49 16.71
CA VAL A 185 12.11 4.08 16.78
C VAL A 185 12.37 3.45 18.14
N GLU A 186 13.07 2.32 18.16
CA GLU A 186 13.41 1.61 19.40
C GLU A 186 14.91 1.32 19.44
N ALA A 187 15.56 1.61 20.56
CA ALA A 187 16.94 1.20 20.78
C ALA A 187 17.00 -0.29 21.14
N ARG A 188 17.94 -1.03 20.55
CA ARG A 188 18.21 -2.43 20.94
C ARG A 188 19.05 -2.55 22.22
N SER A 189 19.57 -1.43 22.73
CA SER A 189 20.37 -1.37 23.95
C SER A 189 19.55 -0.72 25.07
N ALA A 190 19.63 -1.29 26.27
CA ALA A 190 19.06 -0.71 27.49
C ALA A 190 19.87 0.49 28.03
N GLU A 191 21.01 0.82 27.41
CA GLU A 191 21.81 2.00 27.75
C GLU A 191 21.20 3.31 27.23
N TYR A 192 20.28 3.21 26.27
CA TYR A 192 19.70 4.36 25.59
C TYR A 192 18.18 4.29 25.57
N THR A 193 17.55 5.45 25.65
CA THR A 193 16.11 5.65 25.44
C THR A 193 15.90 6.52 24.21
N ILE A 194 14.73 6.35 23.57
CA ILE A 194 14.32 7.14 22.43
C ILE A 194 13.21 8.08 22.88
N GLU A 195 13.41 9.37 22.64
CA GLU A 195 12.42 10.43 22.89
C GLU A 195 11.76 10.79 21.56
N ASN A 196 10.43 10.73 21.51
CA ASN A 196 9.66 11.23 20.37
C ASN A 196 9.57 12.75 20.47
N LEU A 197 10.04 13.45 19.45
CA LEU A 197 9.97 14.90 19.36
C LEU A 197 8.69 15.32 18.65
N SER A 198 8.32 16.60 18.80
CA SER A 198 7.26 17.20 17.99
C SER A 198 7.59 17.08 16.49
N TYR A 199 6.55 16.99 15.65
CA TYR A 199 6.67 16.89 14.19
C TYR A 199 7.35 15.62 13.65
N GLY A 200 7.33 14.52 14.41
CA GLY A 200 7.82 13.21 13.94
C GLY A 200 9.35 13.05 13.98
N GLY A 201 10.05 13.94 14.70
CA GLY A 201 11.46 13.78 15.00
C GLY A 201 11.70 12.75 16.12
N PHE A 202 12.92 12.24 16.21
CA PHE A 202 13.34 11.34 17.29
C PHE A 202 14.67 11.82 17.87
N ALA A 203 14.86 11.68 19.18
CA ALA A 203 16.15 11.89 19.83
C ALA A 203 16.58 10.66 20.61
N ILE A 204 17.89 10.42 20.66
CA ILE A 204 18.49 9.42 21.53
C ILE A 204 19.04 10.07 22.80
N ARG A 205 18.80 9.41 23.93
CA ARG A 205 19.26 9.85 25.25
C ARG A 205 19.85 8.68 26.03
N PRO A 206 20.80 8.93 26.94
CA PRO A 206 21.20 7.92 27.90
C PRO A 206 20.00 7.49 28.75
N ALA A 207 19.86 6.20 29.04
CA ALA A 207 18.91 5.75 30.03
C ALA A 207 19.34 6.22 31.44
N PRO A 208 18.40 6.56 32.34
CA PRO A 208 18.72 7.02 33.69
C PRO A 208 19.67 6.07 34.42
N GLY A 209 20.74 6.62 35.01
CA GLY A 209 21.73 5.85 35.79
C GLY A 209 22.71 5.01 34.94
N LYS A 210 22.68 5.10 33.61
CA LYS A 210 23.63 4.40 32.74
C LYS A 210 24.86 5.25 32.45
N ALA A 211 26.03 4.63 32.50
CA ALA A 211 27.29 5.26 32.13
C ALA A 211 27.38 5.39 30.60
N LEU A 212 27.77 6.57 30.13
CA LEU A 212 27.94 6.86 28.71
C LEU A 212 29.25 6.29 28.17
N ARG A 213 29.19 5.63 27.00
CA ARG A 213 30.35 5.13 26.28
C ARG A 213 30.22 5.38 24.79
N SER A 214 31.30 5.81 24.15
CA SER A 214 31.36 5.90 22.69
C SER A 214 31.25 4.50 22.09
N GLY A 215 30.59 4.37 20.95
CA GLY A 215 30.39 3.08 20.33
C GLY A 215 29.35 3.10 19.23
N LYS A 216 28.71 1.95 19.02
CA LYS A 216 27.67 1.75 18.02
C LYS A 216 26.38 1.31 18.71
N VAL A 217 25.27 1.93 18.34
CA VAL A 217 23.94 1.58 18.86
C VAL A 217 23.06 1.15 17.70
N ALA A 218 22.43 -0.02 17.83
CA ALA A 218 21.46 -0.50 16.85
C ALA A 218 20.06 0.01 17.19
N LEU A 219 19.37 0.58 16.20
CA LEU A 219 18.02 1.08 16.29
C LEU A 219 17.10 0.30 15.35
N ASN A 220 15.94 -0.10 15.85
CA ASN A 220 14.83 -0.64 15.09
C ASN A 220 13.94 0.51 14.61
N LEU A 221 13.58 0.51 13.32
CA LEU A 221 12.72 1.52 12.71
C LEU A 221 11.40 0.89 12.26
N PHE A 222 10.30 1.53 12.62
CA PHE A 222 8.94 1.16 12.24
C PHE A 222 8.31 2.31 11.49
N PHE A 223 7.84 2.02 10.28
CA PHE A 223 7.23 3.01 9.41
C PHE A 223 5.72 3.06 9.61
N GLU A 224 5.11 4.21 9.34
CA GLU A 224 3.66 4.33 9.33
C GLU A 224 3.03 3.26 8.43
N GLY A 225 1.94 2.67 8.92
CA GLY A 225 1.29 1.50 8.31
C GLY A 225 1.78 0.15 8.85
N ASN A 226 2.98 0.05 9.42
CA ASN A 226 3.43 -1.18 10.07
C ASN A 226 2.80 -1.32 11.46
N THR A 227 1.80 -2.18 11.58
CA THR A 227 1.15 -2.53 12.85
C THR A 227 1.75 -3.76 13.53
N THR A 228 2.83 -4.34 12.98
CA THR A 228 3.47 -5.54 13.51
C THR A 228 4.59 -5.22 14.48
N ALA A 229 4.96 -6.20 15.31
CA ALA A 229 6.12 -6.10 16.19
C ALA A 229 7.46 -6.19 15.44
N LYS A 230 7.48 -6.57 14.16
CA LYS A 230 8.71 -6.72 13.38
C LYS A 230 9.13 -5.37 12.80
N PRO A 231 10.38 -4.91 13.01
CA PRO A 231 10.85 -3.67 12.42
C PRO A 231 11.00 -3.78 10.91
N ASN A 232 10.78 -2.68 10.20
CA ASN A 232 11.01 -2.60 8.76
C ASN A 232 12.49 -2.42 8.42
N ALA A 233 13.24 -1.75 9.31
CA ALA A 233 14.68 -1.54 9.14
C ALA A 233 15.41 -1.64 10.47
N THR A 234 16.70 -1.94 10.40
CA THR A 234 17.62 -1.82 11.54
C THR A 234 18.84 -1.05 11.07
N VAL A 235 19.16 0.01 11.80
CA VAL A 235 20.31 0.88 11.51
C VAL A 235 21.26 0.89 12.69
N THR A 236 22.54 1.05 12.41
CA THR A 236 23.57 1.16 13.44
C THR A 236 24.13 2.57 13.41
N ILE A 237 23.91 3.33 14.47
CA ILE A 237 24.44 4.68 14.62
C ILE A 237 25.75 4.69 15.42
N PRO A 238 26.78 5.39 14.95
CA PRO A 238 27.92 5.74 15.80
C PRO A 238 27.51 6.80 16.82
N VAL A 239 27.77 6.53 18.10
CA VAL A 239 27.59 7.47 19.21
C VAL A 239 28.97 7.89 19.70
N GLU A 240 29.23 9.20 19.65
CA GLU A 240 30.43 9.81 20.18
C GLU A 240 30.10 10.49 21.52
N ILE A 241 30.84 10.13 22.58
CA ILE A 241 30.74 10.79 23.88
C ILE A 241 31.84 11.83 24.01
N ARG A 242 31.46 13.09 24.23
CA ARG A 242 32.39 14.21 24.46
C ARG A 242 32.36 14.66 25.90
N SER A 243 33.53 15.04 26.40
CA SER A 243 33.67 15.71 27.70
C SER A 243 33.53 17.21 27.49
N TYR A 244 32.70 17.89 28.29
CA TYR A 244 32.85 19.34 28.44
C TYR A 244 34.19 19.60 29.14
N ALA A 245 35.09 20.33 28.49
CA ALA A 245 36.21 20.94 29.18
C ALA A 245 35.64 22.02 30.10
N ALA A 246 35.70 21.78 31.42
CA ALA A 246 35.45 22.82 32.41
C ALA A 246 36.59 23.84 32.28
N GLY A 247 36.40 24.85 31.45
CA GLY A 247 37.42 25.86 31.17
C GLY A 247 36.96 27.04 30.32
N THR A 248 35.87 26.91 29.54
CA THR A 248 35.34 28.04 28.76
C THR A 248 33.84 27.89 28.49
N ALA A 249 33.05 27.78 29.55
CA ALA A 249 31.60 27.95 29.44
C ALA A 249 31.26 29.44 29.54
N LYS A 250 31.34 30.17 28.42
CA LYS A 250 30.36 31.24 28.19
C LYS A 250 29.06 30.53 27.83
N ARG A 251 28.11 30.60 28.75
CA ARG A 251 26.71 30.19 28.58
C ARG A 251 26.19 30.73 27.23
N LEU A 252 25.96 29.85 26.27
CA LEU A 252 25.10 30.13 25.12
C LEU A 252 23.82 29.33 25.33
N SER A 253 22.87 29.93 26.05
CA SER A 253 21.49 29.48 26.08
C SER A 253 20.60 30.59 25.53
N LEU A 254 20.08 30.41 24.31
CA LEU A 254 18.66 30.49 23.94
C LEU A 254 18.56 30.51 22.41
N CYS A 255 17.96 29.49 21.81
CA CYS A 255 17.28 29.64 20.52
C CYS A 255 15.78 29.50 20.83
N ALA A 256 15.11 30.62 21.10
CA ALA A 256 13.66 30.70 20.97
C ALA A 256 13.37 31.08 19.51
N TYR A 257 12.60 30.24 18.81
CA TYR A 257 12.06 30.56 17.49
C TYR A 257 10.76 31.33 17.67
N GLU A 258 10.71 32.59 17.25
CA GLU A 258 9.46 33.29 16.94
C GLU A 258 9.41 33.57 15.44
N PHE A 259 8.38 33.05 14.78
CA PHE A 259 8.10 33.28 13.37
C PHE A 259 7.19 34.50 13.26
N SER A 260 7.67 35.59 12.63
CA SER A 260 6.81 36.70 12.19
C SER A 260 6.88 36.85 10.67
N PRO A 261 5.74 36.80 9.96
CA PRO A 261 5.72 36.78 8.50
C PRO A 261 5.71 38.22 8.00
N LYS A 262 6.89 38.79 7.74
CA LYS A 262 7.15 39.79 6.68
C LYS A 262 8.60 40.31 6.79
N SER A 263 9.34 40.07 5.70
CA SER A 263 10.41 40.94 5.19
C SER A 263 11.81 40.84 5.82
N TYR A 264 12.70 40.24 5.03
CA TYR A 264 14.13 40.54 4.82
C TYR A 264 15.15 40.48 5.98
N ASN A 265 16.02 39.46 5.87
CA ASN A 265 17.43 39.38 6.26
C ASN A 265 17.98 40.51 7.15
N LYS A 266 18.10 40.24 8.45
CA LYS A 266 19.15 40.77 9.35
C LYS A 266 19.24 39.88 10.59
N PHE A 267 20.35 39.17 10.76
CA PHE A 267 20.67 38.44 11.98
C PHE A 267 21.36 39.39 12.96
N LEU A 268 20.75 39.61 14.13
CA LEU A 268 21.39 40.30 15.25
C LEU A 268 21.73 39.26 16.32
N ILE A 269 23.02 38.99 16.50
CA ILE A 269 23.53 38.18 17.61
C ILE A 269 23.92 39.15 18.72
N ILE A 270 23.13 39.23 19.79
CA ILE A 270 23.50 39.97 21.01
C ILE A 270 24.15 38.98 21.98
N PHE A 271 25.42 39.23 22.33
CA PHE A 271 26.05 38.59 23.49
C PHE A 271 25.94 39.52 24.69
N ALA A 272 25.21 39.11 25.72
CA ALA A 272 25.35 39.70 27.06
C ALA A 272 26.53 39.01 27.76
N LEU A 273 27.45 39.82 28.29
CA LEU A 273 28.63 39.41 29.06
C LEU A 273 28.25 38.94 30.46
#